data_AF-A0A847QVJ7-F1
#
_entry.id   AF-A0A847QVJ7-F1
#
_cell.length_a   1.000
_cell.length_b   1.000
_cell.length_c   1.000
_cell.angle_alpha   90.00
_cell.angle_beta   90.00
_cell.angle_gamma   90.00
#
_symmetry.space_group_name_H-M   'P 1'
#
loop_
_entity.id
_entity.type
_entity.pdbx_description
1 polymer ?
#
loop_
_entity_poly.entity_id
_entity_poly.type
_entity_poly.pdbx_seq_one_letter_code
_entity_poly.pdbx_strand_id
1 'polypeptide(L)'
;MKRFSLLDKKWTYDYGVIFKGMEQVWKITGDSRYYDYIENSMDTFIDDKGCIRGYSLEEYNMDHINNGKVLFLLYRETGKEKYKKAIELLIKQLKTHPRTTEGGFWHKKIYPDQMWLDGIYMGSPFYAEYG
;
A
#
# COMPACT_ATOMS: atom_id res chain seq x y z
N MET A 1 3.56 -16.40 25.46
CA MET A 1 4.19 -16.56 24.13
C MET A 1 4.62 -15.16 23.67
N LYS A 2 5.92 -14.86 23.59
CA LYS A 2 6.39 -13.55 23.10
C LYS A 2 6.07 -13.49 21.60
N ARG A 3 5.06 -12.71 21.21
CA ARG A 3 4.87 -12.31 19.82
C ARG A 3 6.04 -11.39 19.48
N PHE A 4 6.99 -11.87 18.67
CA PHE A 4 7.90 -10.96 17.99
C PHE A 4 7.02 -9.97 17.20
N SER A 5 7.29 -8.67 17.26
CA SER A 5 6.57 -7.75 16.36
C SER A 5 7.05 -8.09 14.96
N LEU A 6 6.21 -8.81 14.20
CA LEU A 6 6.56 -9.34 12.87
C LEU A 6 6.77 -8.23 11.83
N LEU A 7 6.45 -6.99 12.18
CA LEU A 7 6.59 -5.82 11.35
C LEU A 7 7.46 -4.81 12.07
N ASP A 8 8.46 -4.29 11.37
CA ASP A 8 9.08 -3.01 11.70
C ASP A 8 7.99 -1.93 11.75
N LYS A 9 8.21 -0.88 12.54
CA LYS A 9 7.31 0.28 12.63
C LYS A 9 7.26 1.10 11.34
N LYS A 10 8.11 0.79 10.36
CA LYS A 10 8.27 1.50 9.09
C LYS A 10 7.29 0.99 8.02
N TRP A 11 6.74 1.93 7.24
CA TRP A 11 5.89 1.63 6.08
C TRP A 11 6.75 1.25 4.87
N THR A 12 7.06 -0.04 4.73
CA THR A 12 7.91 -0.56 3.65
C THR A 12 7.12 -1.44 2.69
N TYR A 13 7.48 -1.38 1.41
CA TYR A 13 6.70 -1.96 0.30
C TYR A 13 6.66 -3.50 0.30
N ASP A 14 7.67 -4.14 0.90
CA ASP A 14 7.85 -5.58 0.94
C ASP A 14 6.71 -6.29 1.68
N TYR A 15 6.13 -5.63 2.70
CA TYR A 15 4.91 -6.13 3.35
C TYR A 15 3.74 -6.25 2.38
N GLY A 16 3.51 -5.26 1.53
CA GLY A 16 2.47 -5.32 0.50
C GLY A 16 2.66 -6.49 -0.47
N VAL A 17 3.90 -6.84 -0.80
CA VAL A 17 4.19 -8.04 -1.62
C VAL A 17 3.74 -9.30 -0.91
N ILE A 18 4.17 -9.47 0.35
CA ILE A 18 3.84 -10.65 1.17
C ILE A 18 2.32 -10.74 1.37
N PHE A 19 1.66 -9.63 1.71
CA PHE A 19 0.22 -9.59 1.95
C PHE A 19 -0.59 -9.93 0.71
N LYS A 20 -0.17 -9.54 -0.50
CA LYS A 20 -0.84 -9.99 -1.73
C LYS A 20 -0.69 -11.50 -1.93
N GLY A 21 0.44 -12.09 -1.59
CA GLY A 21 0.61 -13.55 -1.57
C GLY A 21 -0.34 -14.22 -0.57
N MET A 22 -0.40 -13.72 0.66
CA MET A 22 -1.31 -14.22 1.70
C MET A 22 -2.78 -14.09 1.31
N GLU A 23 -3.17 -12.98 0.66
CA GLU A 23 -4.52 -12.79 0.11
C GLU A 23 -4.87 -13.90 -0.90
N GLN A 24 -3.94 -14.29 -1.78
CA GLN A 24 -4.21 -15.38 -2.74
C GLN A 24 -4.40 -16.71 -2.01
N VAL A 25 -3.57 -17.01 -1.00
CA VAL A 25 -3.73 -18.22 -0.18
C VAL A 25 -5.08 -18.23 0.52
N TRP A 26 -5.48 -17.11 1.13
CA TRP A 26 -6.80 -16.97 1.75
C TRP A 26 -7.93 -17.21 0.74
N LYS A 27 -7.88 -16.60 -0.44
CA LYS A 27 -8.90 -16.76 -1.50
C LYS A 27 -9.06 -18.21 -1.96
N ILE A 28 -7.96 -18.97 -2.01
CA ILE A 28 -7.97 -20.37 -2.47
C ILE A 28 -8.43 -21.31 -1.35
N THR A 29 -8.00 -21.06 -0.11
CA THR A 29 -8.17 -22.01 1.01
C THR A 29 -9.35 -21.70 1.92
N GLY A 30 -9.79 -20.44 1.98
CA GLY A 30 -10.75 -19.95 2.96
C GLY A 30 -10.20 -19.85 4.39
N ASP A 31 -8.92 -20.13 4.63
CA ASP A 31 -8.33 -20.12 5.98
C ASP A 31 -8.17 -18.68 6.50
N SER A 32 -9.02 -18.31 7.46
CA SER A 32 -9.11 -16.93 7.95
C SER A 32 -7.81 -16.39 8.53
N ARG A 33 -6.90 -17.26 9.00
CA ARG A 33 -5.65 -16.84 9.64
C ARG A 33 -4.80 -15.93 8.75
N TYR A 34 -4.85 -16.12 7.43
CA TYR A 34 -4.15 -15.28 6.47
C TYR A 34 -4.79 -13.89 6.37
N TYR A 35 -6.11 -13.82 6.26
CA TYR A 35 -6.87 -12.56 6.25
C TYR A 35 -6.71 -11.80 7.56
N ASP A 36 -6.90 -12.49 8.69
CA ASP A 36 -6.80 -11.92 10.04
C ASP A 36 -5.41 -11.33 10.26
N TYR A 37 -4.37 -12.00 9.77
CA TYR A 37 -3.01 -11.49 9.86
C TYR A 37 -2.80 -10.22 9.02
N ILE A 38 -3.31 -10.18 7.79
CA ILE A 38 -3.27 -8.98 6.94
C ILE A 38 -3.97 -7.81 7.64
N GLU A 39 -5.21 -8.02 8.11
CA GLU A 39 -5.99 -6.96 8.74
C GLU A 39 -5.29 -6.42 9.99
N ASN A 40 -4.92 -7.30 10.92
CA ASN A 40 -4.23 -6.91 12.15
C ASN A 40 -2.91 -6.18 11.87
N SER A 41 -2.19 -6.57 10.82
CA SER A 41 -0.94 -5.95 10.40
C SER A 41 -1.16 -4.53 9.88
N MET A 42 -2.13 -4.36 8.98
CA MET A 42 -2.46 -3.07 8.38
C MET A 42 -3.02 -2.09 9.41
N ASP A 43 -3.77 -2.58 10.40
CA ASP A 43 -4.29 -1.79 11.52
C ASP A 43 -3.20 -1.22 12.43
N THR A 44 -1.96 -1.73 12.36
CA THR A 44 -0.84 -1.08 13.04
C THR A 44 -0.37 0.20 12.34
N PHE A 45 -0.69 0.36 11.05
CA PHE A 45 -0.30 1.50 10.22
C PHE A 45 -1.44 2.47 9.97
N ILE A 46 -2.68 1.97 9.82
CA ILE A 46 -3.85 2.77 9.46
C ILE A 46 -4.65 3.12 10.71
N ASP A 47 -4.68 4.40 11.06
CA ASP A 47 -5.52 4.88 12.15
C ASP A 47 -7.00 5.03 11.73
N ASP A 48 -7.88 5.30 12.69
CA ASP A 48 -9.33 5.46 12.43
C ASP A 48 -9.67 6.65 11.53
N LYS A 49 -8.73 7.59 11.34
CA LYS A 49 -8.87 8.72 10.41
C LYS A 49 -8.39 8.36 9.00
N GLY A 50 -7.80 7.19 8.80
CA GLY A 50 -7.20 6.76 7.53
C GLY A 50 -5.81 7.34 7.27
N CYS A 51 -5.16 7.90 8.29
CA CYS A 51 -3.76 8.29 8.19
C CYS A 51 -2.86 7.06 8.26
N ILE A 52 -1.77 7.10 7.48
CA ILE A 52 -0.81 6.00 7.37
C ILE A 52 0.44 6.37 8.19
N ARG A 53 0.72 5.63 9.25
CA ARG A 53 1.93 5.80 10.06
C ARG A 53 3.17 5.48 9.23
N GLY A 54 4.15 6.40 9.23
CA GLY A 54 5.40 6.22 8.50
C GLY A 54 5.33 6.58 7.01
N TYR A 55 4.25 7.23 6.59
CA TYR A 55 4.05 7.73 5.23
C TYR A 55 3.98 9.27 5.23
N SER A 56 4.64 9.88 4.25
CA SER A 56 4.49 11.30 3.91
C SER A 56 4.29 11.42 2.40
N LEU A 57 3.29 12.21 2.00
CA LEU A 57 2.99 12.46 0.59
C LEU A 57 4.10 13.30 -0.05
N GLU A 58 4.72 14.19 0.72
CA GLU A 58 5.73 15.16 0.29
C GLU A 58 7.03 14.50 -0.16
N GLU A 59 7.27 13.25 0.26
CA GLU A 59 8.37 12.41 -0.20
C GLU A 59 8.18 11.95 -1.65
N TYR A 60 6.93 11.91 -2.14
CA TYR A 60 6.54 11.34 -3.42
C TYR A 60 7.32 10.05 -3.69
N ASN A 61 7.25 9.10 -2.76
CA ASN A 61 7.98 7.83 -2.86
C ASN A 61 7.06 6.75 -3.46
N MET A 62 7.41 6.23 -4.63
CA MET A 62 6.58 5.22 -5.30
C MET A 62 6.47 3.91 -4.51
N ASP A 63 7.50 3.56 -3.72
CA ASP A 63 7.49 2.37 -2.88
C ASP A 63 6.35 2.38 -1.86
N HIS A 64 6.00 3.56 -1.34
CA HIS A 64 4.93 3.71 -0.37
C HIS A 64 3.54 3.35 -0.89
N ILE A 65 3.36 3.28 -2.22
CA ILE A 65 2.08 2.96 -2.84
C ILE A 65 1.78 1.45 -2.76
N ASN A 66 2.80 0.59 -2.78
CA ASN A 66 2.63 -0.85 -2.96
C ASN A 66 1.74 -1.51 -1.89
N ASN A 67 1.91 -1.09 -0.63
CA ASN A 67 1.10 -1.58 0.49
C ASN A 67 -0.38 -1.21 0.36
N GLY A 68 -0.72 -0.16 -0.40
CA GLY A 68 -2.08 0.26 -0.66
C GLY A 68 -2.92 -0.80 -1.37
N LYS A 69 -2.31 -1.72 -2.12
CA LYS A 69 -3.02 -2.75 -2.88
C LYS A 69 -3.89 -3.65 -2.00
N VAL A 70 -3.45 -3.94 -0.77
CA VAL A 70 -4.22 -4.81 0.13
C VAL A 70 -5.36 -4.06 0.83
N LEU A 71 -5.35 -2.73 0.81
CA LEU A 71 -6.44 -1.93 1.38
C LEU A 71 -7.76 -2.14 0.60
N PHE A 72 -7.72 -2.43 -0.70
CA PHE A 72 -8.91 -2.73 -1.49
C PHE A 72 -9.61 -3.99 -1.00
N LEU A 73 -8.83 -5.04 -0.69
CA LEU A 73 -9.35 -6.24 -0.04
C LEU A 73 -10.02 -5.87 1.29
N LEU A 74 -9.28 -5.20 2.17
CA LEU A 74 -9.78 -4.89 3.51
C LEU A 74 -11.04 -4.01 3.46
N TYR A 75 -11.11 -3.04 2.54
CA TYR A 75 -12.31 -2.23 2.36
C TYR A 75 -13.49 -3.05 1.86
N ARG A 76 -13.28 -3.93 0.86
CA ARG A 76 -14.35 -4.78 0.30
C ARG A 76 -14.92 -5.74 1.33
N GLU A 77 -14.08 -6.36 2.15
CA GLU A 77 -14.53 -7.36 3.13
C GLU A 77 -15.16 -6.72 4.38
N THR A 78 -14.70 -5.53 4.78
CA THR A 78 -15.13 -4.93 6.06
C THR A 78 -16.05 -3.72 5.94
N GLY A 79 -16.03 -3.02 4.80
CA GLY A 79 -16.66 -1.71 4.63
C GLY A 79 -16.08 -0.59 5.51
N LYS A 80 -14.97 -0.82 6.23
CA LYS A 80 -14.41 0.19 7.16
C LYS A 80 -13.83 1.38 6.39
N GLU A 81 -14.41 2.56 6.62
CA GLU A 81 -14.03 3.80 5.91
C GLU A 81 -12.57 4.23 6.11
N LYS A 82 -11.88 3.78 7.18
CA LYS A 82 -10.45 4.07 7.37
C LYS A 82 -9.59 3.54 6.22
N TYR A 83 -9.92 2.36 5.66
CA TYR A 83 -9.17 1.79 4.54
C TYR A 83 -9.41 2.56 3.25
N LYS A 84 -10.65 2.98 3.00
CA LYS A 84 -10.98 3.85 1.87
C LYS A 84 -10.25 5.19 1.95
N LYS A 85 -10.23 5.84 3.12
CA LYS A 85 -9.49 7.09 3.31
C LYS A 85 -7.99 6.93 3.08
N ALA A 86 -7.40 5.81 3.50
CA ALA A 86 -6.01 5.50 3.21
C ALA A 86 -5.75 5.27 1.71
N ILE A 87 -6.66 4.59 0.99
CA ILE A 87 -6.61 4.46 -0.48
C ILE A 87 -6.63 5.85 -1.12
N GLU A 88 -7.58 6.70 -0.75
CA GLU A 88 -7.71 8.06 -1.30
C GLU A 88 -6.47 8.92 -1.04
N LEU A 89 -5.82 8.76 0.12
CA LEU A 89 -4.55 9.43 0.43
C LEU A 89 -3.42 9.02 -0.53
N LEU A 90 -3.30 7.73 -0.84
CA LEU A 90 -2.31 7.20 -1.78
C LEU A 90 -2.64 7.61 -3.24
N ILE A 91 -3.91 7.67 -3.60
CA ILE A 91 -4.36 8.19 -4.90
C ILE A 91 -4.05 9.68 -5.04
N LYS A 92 -4.20 10.47 -3.98
CA LYS A 92 -3.80 11.87 -3.96
C LYS A 92 -2.30 12.04 -4.27
N GLN A 93 -1.45 11.16 -3.75
CA GLN A 93 -0.03 11.12 -4.15
C GLN A 93 0.10 10.87 -5.65
N LEU A 94 -0.54 9.84 -6.21
CA LEU A 94 -0.43 9.53 -7.65
C LEU A 94 -0.97 10.64 -8.57
N LYS A 95 -2.04 11.34 -8.16
CA LYS A 95 -2.60 12.48 -8.91
C LYS A 95 -1.65 13.67 -8.97
N THR A 96 -0.86 13.88 -7.91
CA THR A 96 0.08 15.03 -7.80
C THR A 96 1.54 14.63 -7.95
N HIS A 97 1.81 13.35 -8.27
CA HIS A 97 3.17 12.82 -8.35
C HIS A 97 3.94 13.47 -9.51
N PRO A 98 5.19 13.90 -9.29
CA PRO A 98 6.06 14.38 -10.37
C PRO A 98 6.20 13.34 -11.49
N ARG A 99 6.26 13.82 -12.73
CA ARG A 99 6.36 12.98 -13.91
C ARG A 99 7.44 13.50 -14.84
N THR A 100 8.02 12.59 -15.62
CA THR A 100 8.83 12.94 -16.79
C THR A 100 7.98 13.70 -17.81
N THR A 101 8.64 14.30 -18.80
CA THR A 101 7.98 15.00 -19.91
C THR A 101 7.02 14.11 -20.71
N GLU A 102 7.24 12.79 -20.70
CA GLU A 102 6.41 11.79 -21.37
C GLU A 102 5.30 11.22 -20.45
N GLY A 103 5.18 11.74 -19.22
CA GLY A 103 4.10 11.40 -18.29
C GLY A 103 4.37 10.21 -17.36
N GLY A 104 5.58 9.65 -17.40
CA GLY A 104 5.99 8.56 -16.50
C GLY A 104 6.30 9.05 -15.10
N PHE A 105 5.89 8.31 -14.06
CA PHE A 105 6.14 8.70 -12.68
C PHE A 105 7.63 8.70 -12.35
N TRP A 106 8.11 9.76 -11.70
CA TRP A 106 9.40 9.70 -11.02
C TRP A 106 9.36 8.60 -9.95
N HIS A 107 10.48 7.92 -9.75
CA HIS A 107 10.54 6.85 -8.77
C HIS A 107 10.41 7.40 -7.34
N LYS A 108 11.11 8.51 -7.05
CA LYS A 108 10.99 9.28 -5.80
C LYS A 108 11.25 10.76 -6.08
N LYS A 109 10.78 11.67 -5.22
CA LYS A 109 11.15 13.11 -5.32
C LYS A 109 12.66 13.35 -5.35
N ILE A 110 13.42 12.53 -4.63
CA ILE A 110 14.88 12.58 -4.58
C ILE A 110 15.58 12.02 -5.83
N TYR A 111 14.82 11.38 -6.74
CA TYR A 111 15.29 10.83 -8.01
C TYR A 111 14.56 11.52 -9.18
N PRO A 112 14.85 12.82 -9.42
CA PRO A 112 14.16 13.59 -10.45
C PRO A 112 14.37 12.98 -11.84
N ASP A 113 13.30 12.94 -12.63
CA ASP A 113 13.24 12.42 -13.99
C ASP A 113 13.66 10.95 -14.18
N GLN A 114 13.75 10.19 -13.09
CA GLN A 114 14.08 8.77 -13.14
C GLN A 114 12.85 7.90 -13.01
N MET A 115 12.64 7.05 -14.00
CA MET A 115 11.69 5.93 -13.94
C MET A 115 12.45 4.65 -13.66
N TRP A 116 12.01 3.88 -12.67
CA TRP A 116 12.59 2.58 -12.35
C TRP A 116 11.56 1.49 -12.62
N LEU A 117 12.03 0.31 -13.05
CA LEU A 117 11.16 -0.84 -13.34
C LEU A 117 10.35 -1.25 -12.11
N ASP A 118 10.94 -1.14 -10.92
CA ASP A 118 10.32 -1.43 -9.64
C ASP A 118 9.06 -0.57 -9.43
N GLY A 119 9.14 0.72 -9.79
CA GLY A 119 8.05 1.69 -9.66
C GLY A 119 6.80 1.31 -10.44
N ILE A 120 6.94 0.56 -11.54
CA ILE A 120 5.82 0.01 -12.30
C ILE A 120 5.02 -0.94 -11.41
N TYR A 121 5.69 -1.88 -10.74
CA TYR A 121 5.00 -2.79 -9.84
C TYR A 121 4.45 -2.06 -8.61
N MET A 122 5.19 -1.11 -8.02
CA MET A 122 4.74 -0.44 -6.80
C MET A 122 3.46 0.39 -7.01
N GLY A 123 3.39 1.16 -8.10
CA GLY A 123 2.31 2.12 -8.35
C GLY A 123 1.21 1.63 -9.30
N SER A 124 1.57 1.04 -10.44
CA SER A 124 0.62 0.83 -11.54
C SER A 124 -0.53 -0.14 -11.20
N PRO A 125 -0.32 -1.30 -10.54
CA PRO A 125 -1.43 -2.19 -10.18
C PRO A 125 -2.37 -1.56 -9.15
N PHE A 126 -1.84 -0.78 -8.19
CA PHE A 126 -2.67 -0.04 -7.24
C PHE A 126 -3.55 0.97 -7.98
N TYR A 127 -2.97 1.70 -8.93
CA TYR A 127 -3.70 2.71 -9.68
C TYR A 127 -4.75 2.11 -10.63
N ALA A 128 -4.44 0.95 -11.22
CA ALA A 128 -5.36 0.21 -12.07
C ALA A 128 -6.52 -0.42 -11.29
N GLU A 129 -6.31 -0.89 -10.05
CA GLU A 129 -7.40 -1.42 -9.21
C GLU A 129 -8.34 -0.32 -8.70
N TYR A 130 -7.88 0.92 -8.65
CA TYR A 130 -8.70 2.07 -8.24
C TYR A 130 -9.66 2.57 -9.33
N GLY A 131 -9.21 2.56 -10.59
CA GLY A 131 -9.95 3.10 -11.74
C GLY A 131 -10.96 2.11 -12.33
#